data_AF-A0A2H0UIE9-F1
#
_entry.id   AF-A0A2H0UIE9-F1
#
_cell.length_a   1.000
_cell.length_b   1.000
_cell.length_c   1.000
_cell.angle_alpha   90.00
_cell.angle_beta   90.00
_cell.angle_gamma   90.00
#
_symmetry.space_group_name_H-M   'P 1'
#
loop_
_entity.id
_entity.type
_entity.pdbx_description
1 polymer ?
#
loop_
_entity_poly.entity_id
_entity_poly.type
_entity_poly.pdbx_seq_one_letter_code
_entity_poly.pdbx_strand_id
1 'polypeptide(L)'
;MKNAVLFLVLIFVVTFSAPASALAAVTVEYCSQISGATASESDKTACKALLSQIDQQILAQQRLVELKQAERQSLERDVSLLEAEIKKSQLGIQARSLAIRELNDQIGDKVAVVSVLDERSEKQKQSISSLIRKTQEIDDNSLAELMLTNRNFSEFFADFEDYRTINNSLRESVQVLAEIRRDTEEQMTALEEKQLEEARQRQLQEAQKAVIEEKEE
;
A
#
# COMPACT_ATOMS: atom_id res chain seq x y z
N MET A 1 -16.95 -29.01 -21.00
CA MET A 1 -16.40 -30.07 -21.87
C MET A 1 -15.45 -30.89 -20.99
N LYS A 2 -15.86 -32.07 -20.53
CA LYS A 2 -15.54 -33.40 -21.10
C LYS A 2 -14.04 -33.74 -21.12
N ASN A 3 -13.62 -34.40 -20.03
CA ASN A 3 -12.79 -35.61 -19.93
C ASN A 3 -11.45 -35.77 -20.69
N ALA A 4 -10.44 -36.17 -19.90
CA ALA A 4 -9.48 -37.26 -20.14
C ALA A 4 -8.33 -37.09 -21.18
N VAL A 5 -7.15 -36.72 -20.64
CA VAL A 5 -5.77 -37.06 -21.08
C VAL A 5 -4.95 -37.03 -19.77
N LEU A 6 -4.31 -38.06 -19.22
CA LEU A 6 -3.99 -39.47 -19.57
C LEU A 6 -2.85 -39.67 -20.59
N PHE A 7 -1.91 -40.57 -20.26
CA PHE A 7 -0.55 -40.72 -20.83
C PHE A 7 0.38 -39.54 -20.49
N LEU A 8 1.71 -39.72 -20.30
CA LEU A 8 2.56 -40.83 -20.73
C LEU A 8 3.64 -41.14 -19.68
N VAL A 9 3.56 -42.30 -19.00
CA VAL A 9 4.70 -42.82 -18.22
C VAL A 9 5.76 -43.25 -19.21
N LEU A 10 6.93 -42.62 -19.16
CA LEU A 10 8.01 -42.83 -20.11
C LEU A 10 8.67 -44.20 -19.84
N ILE A 11 8.14 -45.22 -20.49
CA ILE A 11 8.71 -46.58 -20.52
C ILE A 11 10.05 -46.51 -21.25
N PHE A 12 11.13 -46.29 -20.50
CA PHE A 12 12.49 -46.43 -21.00
C PHE A 12 12.88 -47.92 -20.96
N VAL A 13 12.30 -48.70 -21.88
CA VAL A 13 12.74 -50.07 -22.16
C VAL A 13 14.11 -49.98 -22.80
N VAL A 14 15.14 -50.08 -21.97
CA VAL A 14 16.49 -50.41 -22.41
C VAL A 14 16.52 -51.91 -22.70
N THR A 15 16.07 -52.29 -23.90
CA THR A 15 16.39 -53.59 -24.48
C THR A 15 17.87 -53.64 -24.84
N PHE A 16 18.73 -53.76 -23.83
CA PHE A 16 20.14 -54.06 -24.00
C PHE A 16 20.30 -55.56 -24.30
N SER A 17 20.04 -55.93 -25.55
CA SER A 17 20.28 -57.29 -26.04
C SER A 17 21.78 -57.53 -26.23
N ALA A 18 22.48 -57.86 -25.14
CA ALA A 18 23.86 -58.32 -25.19
C ALA A 18 23.93 -59.85 -25.40
N PRO A 19 24.90 -60.37 -26.17
CA PRO A 19 25.05 -61.80 -26.40
C PRO A 19 25.53 -62.52 -25.13
N ALA A 20 25.05 -63.75 -24.95
CA ALA A 20 25.32 -64.59 -23.78
C ALA A 20 26.76 -65.13 -23.76
N SER A 21 27.69 -64.33 -23.23
CA SER A 21 28.96 -64.81 -22.68
C SER A 21 28.79 -65.04 -21.19
N ALA A 22 28.83 -66.29 -20.74
CA ALA A 22 28.53 -66.66 -19.35
C ALA A 22 29.65 -66.29 -18.36
N LEU A 23 29.74 -65.01 -18.01
CA LEU A 23 30.11 -64.59 -16.65
C LEU A 23 28.81 -64.40 -15.88
N ALA A 24 28.55 -65.27 -14.90
CA ALA A 24 27.37 -65.14 -14.05
C ALA A 24 27.49 -63.88 -13.19
N ALA A 25 26.85 -62.79 -13.64
CA ALA A 25 26.63 -61.63 -12.80
C ALA A 25 25.76 -62.06 -11.62
N VAL A 26 26.36 -62.21 -10.45
CA VAL A 26 25.68 -62.63 -9.23
C VAL A 26 24.60 -61.60 -8.89
N THR A 27 23.34 -62.03 -8.97
CA THR A 27 22.16 -61.17 -8.73
C THR A 27 21.64 -61.35 -7.31
N VAL A 28 20.84 -60.37 -6.85
CA VAL A 28 20.16 -60.45 -5.54
C VAL A 28 19.26 -61.70 -5.47
N GLU A 29 18.57 -62.02 -6.56
CA GLU A 29 17.74 -63.22 -6.73
C GLU A 29 18.55 -64.52 -6.53
N TYR A 30 19.76 -64.60 -7.09
CA TYR A 30 20.64 -65.76 -6.94
C TYR A 30 21.15 -65.89 -5.49
N CYS A 31 21.53 -64.77 -4.86
CA CYS A 31 21.97 -64.75 -3.47
C CYS A 31 20.87 -65.04 -2.45
N SER A 32 19.60 -64.77 -2.77
CA SER A 32 18.46 -65.06 -1.87
C SER A 32 18.01 -66.52 -1.93
N GLN A 33 18.27 -67.23 -3.04
CA GLN A 33 17.84 -68.61 -3.25
C GLN A 33 18.91 -69.67 -2.90
N ILE A 34 20.17 -69.26 -2.69
CA ILE A 34 21.25 -70.19 -2.34
C ILE A 34 21.24 -70.55 -0.84
N SER A 35 21.21 -71.86 -0.56
CA SER A 35 21.40 -72.40 0.80
C SER A 35 22.88 -72.37 1.22
N GLY A 36 23.18 -71.75 2.36
CA GLY A 36 24.54 -71.62 2.88
C GLY A 36 25.29 -72.94 3.15
N ALA A 37 24.56 -74.07 3.21
CA ALA A 37 25.11 -75.42 3.34
C ALA A 37 25.64 -76.03 2.03
N THR A 38 25.21 -75.53 0.86
CA THR A 38 25.59 -76.04 -0.47
C THR A 38 26.30 -75.00 -1.34
N ALA A 39 26.38 -73.74 -0.88
CA ALA A 39 27.05 -72.64 -1.58
C ALA A 39 28.57 -72.85 -1.66
N SER A 40 29.18 -72.57 -2.82
CA SER A 40 30.64 -72.53 -2.92
C SER A 40 31.19 -71.30 -2.18
N GLU A 41 32.48 -71.34 -1.82
CA GLU A 41 33.11 -70.19 -1.15
C GLU A 41 33.22 -68.96 -2.07
N SER A 42 33.21 -69.18 -3.39
CA SER A 42 33.12 -68.13 -4.41
C SER A 42 31.76 -67.43 -4.35
N ASP A 43 30.65 -68.18 -4.29
CA ASP A 43 29.29 -67.61 -4.27
C ASP A 43 29.06 -66.81 -2.98
N LYS A 44 29.51 -67.34 -1.83
CA LYS A 44 29.46 -66.63 -0.54
C LYS A 44 30.24 -65.32 -0.58
N THR A 45 31.38 -65.29 -1.27
CA THR A 45 32.21 -64.09 -1.40
C THR A 45 31.57 -63.07 -2.34
N ALA A 46 31.03 -63.51 -3.48
CA ALA A 46 30.33 -62.66 -4.42
C ALA A 46 29.04 -62.07 -3.84
N CYS A 47 28.25 -62.85 -3.10
CA CYS A 47 27.05 -62.36 -2.42
C CYS A 47 27.36 -61.38 -1.29
N LYS A 48 28.46 -61.56 -0.55
CA LYS A 48 28.94 -60.55 0.43
C LYS A 48 29.39 -59.26 -0.25
N ALA A 49 30.05 -59.34 -1.39
CA ALA A 49 30.45 -58.16 -2.16
C ALA A 49 29.23 -57.41 -2.72
N LEU A 50 28.23 -58.13 -3.24
CA LEU A 50 26.97 -57.55 -3.70
C LEU A 50 26.19 -56.89 -2.54
N LEU A 51 26.11 -57.55 -1.37
CA LEU A 51 25.49 -56.97 -0.18
C LEU A 51 26.19 -55.66 0.24
N SER A 52 27.52 -55.67 0.34
CA SER A 52 28.31 -54.46 0.65
C SER A 52 28.10 -53.33 -0.37
N GLN A 53 27.96 -53.66 -1.66
CA GLN A 53 27.64 -52.69 -2.71
C GLN A 53 26.23 -52.10 -2.53
N ILE A 54 25.24 -52.93 -2.17
CA ILE A 54 23.86 -52.51 -1.92
C ILE A 54 23.77 -51.65 -0.65
N ASP A 55 24.46 -52.04 0.43
CA ASP A 55 24.52 -51.26 1.67
C ASP A 55 25.14 -49.86 1.43
N GLN A 56 26.19 -49.78 0.60
CA GLN A 56 26.76 -48.49 0.17
C GLN A 56 25.76 -47.66 -0.64
N GLN A 57 24.98 -48.28 -1.54
CA GLN A 57 23.94 -47.58 -2.29
C GLN A 57 22.81 -47.09 -1.38
N ILE A 58 22.36 -47.90 -0.41
CA ILE A 58 21.34 -47.51 0.58
C ILE A 58 21.83 -46.31 1.40
N LEU A 59 23.06 -46.34 1.91
CA LEU A 59 23.63 -45.21 2.66
C LEU A 59 23.78 -43.95 1.81
N ALA A 60 24.11 -44.07 0.52
CA ALA A 60 24.16 -42.94 -0.39
C ALA A 60 22.77 -42.34 -0.65
N GLN A 61 21.74 -43.18 -0.85
CA GLN A 61 20.37 -42.73 -1.05
C GLN A 61 19.76 -42.13 0.22
N GLN A 62 20.04 -42.68 1.41
CA GLN A 62 19.61 -42.13 2.69
C GLN A 62 20.13 -40.70 2.89
N ARG A 63 21.43 -40.46 2.64
CA ARG A 63 22.01 -39.11 2.66
C ARG A 63 21.37 -38.18 1.63
N LEU A 64 21.05 -38.68 0.43
CA LEU A 64 20.37 -37.88 -0.60
C LEU A 64 18.95 -37.49 -0.16
N VAL A 65 18.22 -38.39 0.50
CA VAL A 65 16.90 -38.10 1.07
C VAL A 65 16.99 -37.05 2.17
N GLU A 66 17.95 -37.18 3.10
CA GLU A 66 18.18 -36.20 4.17
C GLU A 66 18.54 -34.82 3.62
N LEU A 67 19.45 -34.74 2.63
CA LEU A 67 19.77 -33.50 1.92
C LEU A 67 18.53 -32.89 1.24
N LYS A 68 17.72 -33.70 0.54
CA LYS A 68 16.50 -33.25 -0.15
C LYS A 68 15.33 -32.94 0.81
N GLN A 69 15.38 -33.41 2.07
CA GLN A 69 14.45 -33.00 3.12
C GLN A 69 14.88 -31.64 3.71
N ALA A 70 16.17 -31.47 4.02
CA ALA A 70 16.71 -30.20 4.51
C ALA A 70 16.56 -29.05 3.49
N GLU A 71 16.81 -29.32 2.21
CA GLU A 71 16.60 -28.37 1.10
C GLU A 71 15.13 -27.92 1.01
N ARG A 72 14.19 -28.88 1.06
CA ARG A 72 12.75 -28.55 1.07
C ARG A 72 12.35 -27.73 2.29
N GLN A 73 12.82 -28.09 3.49
CA GLN A 73 12.55 -27.32 4.71
C GLN A 73 13.16 -25.91 4.67
N SER A 74 14.24 -25.67 3.92
CA SER A 74 14.72 -24.30 3.70
C SER A 74 13.79 -23.56 2.76
N LEU A 75 13.52 -24.10 1.58
CA LEU A 75 12.67 -23.47 0.57
C LEU A 75 11.26 -23.17 1.11
N GLU A 76 10.67 -24.05 1.91
CA GLU A 76 9.37 -23.83 2.56
C GLU A 76 9.40 -22.66 3.56
N ARG A 77 10.49 -22.51 4.34
CA ARG A 77 10.69 -21.34 5.22
C ARG A 77 10.93 -20.07 4.42
N ASP A 78 11.71 -20.15 3.35
CA ASP A 78 12.09 -19.01 2.53
C ASP A 78 10.86 -18.45 1.77
N VAL A 79 10.01 -19.32 1.22
CA VAL A 79 8.68 -18.95 0.65
C VAL A 79 7.77 -18.36 1.72
N SER A 80 7.61 -19.01 2.89
CA SER A 80 6.75 -18.49 3.97
C SER A 80 7.21 -17.12 4.49
N LEU A 81 8.52 -16.84 4.45
CA LEU A 81 9.08 -15.52 4.75
C LEU A 81 8.70 -14.49 3.68
N LEU A 82 8.84 -14.82 2.39
CA LEU A 82 8.45 -13.95 1.27
C LEU A 82 6.94 -13.63 1.31
N GLU A 83 6.07 -14.64 1.49
CA GLU A 83 4.63 -14.45 1.67
C GLU A 83 4.31 -13.46 2.81
N ALA A 84 5.02 -13.59 3.94
CA ALA A 84 4.85 -12.71 5.09
C ALA A 84 5.34 -11.28 4.82
N GLU A 85 6.45 -11.11 4.09
CA GLU A 85 6.95 -9.80 3.66
C GLU A 85 6.01 -9.12 2.64
N ILE A 86 5.49 -9.87 1.67
CA ILE A 86 4.50 -9.40 0.70
C ILE A 86 3.23 -8.95 1.42
N LYS A 87 2.69 -9.77 2.34
CA LYS A 87 1.50 -9.43 3.12
C LYS A 87 1.72 -8.21 4.03
N LYS A 88 2.89 -8.09 4.66
CA LYS A 88 3.30 -6.89 5.42
C LYS A 88 3.35 -5.66 4.51
N SER A 89 3.87 -5.79 3.29
CA SER A 89 3.92 -4.69 2.33
C SER A 89 2.52 -4.27 1.86
N GLN A 90 1.66 -5.24 1.53
CA GLN A 90 0.25 -5.00 1.17
C GLN A 90 -0.50 -4.23 2.28
N LEU A 91 -0.35 -4.64 3.55
CA LEU A 91 -0.97 -3.94 4.69
C LEU A 91 -0.47 -2.50 4.84
N GLY A 92 0.83 -2.25 4.62
CA GLY A 92 1.37 -0.88 4.61
C GLY A 92 0.83 -0.03 3.47
N ILE A 93 0.74 -0.57 2.24
CA ILE A 93 0.13 0.11 1.08
C ILE A 93 -1.35 0.46 1.36
N GLN A 94 -2.10 -0.43 2.02
CA GLN A 94 -3.47 -0.18 2.46
C GLN A 94 -3.54 0.94 3.52
N ALA A 95 -2.68 0.89 4.54
CA ALA A 95 -2.61 1.93 5.57
C ALA A 95 -2.31 3.31 4.99
N ARG A 96 -1.34 3.41 4.07
CA ARG A 96 -1.03 4.65 3.34
C ARG A 96 -2.18 5.12 2.45
N SER A 97 -2.88 4.19 1.79
CA SER A 97 -4.08 4.52 0.99
C SER A 97 -5.21 5.11 1.85
N LEU A 98 -5.35 4.64 3.10
CA LEU A 98 -6.29 5.22 4.07
C LEU A 98 -5.82 6.60 4.56
N ALA A 99 -4.54 6.77 4.88
CA ALA A 99 -3.98 8.07 5.26
C ALA A 99 -4.15 9.13 4.14
N ILE A 100 -3.91 8.75 2.88
CA ILE A 100 -4.14 9.61 1.71
C ILE A 100 -5.63 9.97 1.57
N ARG A 101 -6.56 9.07 1.90
CA ARG A 101 -8.00 9.38 1.92
C ARG A 101 -8.33 10.37 3.03
N GLU A 102 -7.87 10.12 4.25
CA GLU A 102 -8.12 11.01 5.39
C GLU A 102 -7.55 12.43 5.13
N LEU A 103 -6.38 12.53 4.49
CA LEU A 103 -5.82 13.81 4.05
C LEU A 103 -6.67 14.48 2.96
N ASN A 104 -7.22 13.73 1.99
CA ASN A 104 -8.17 14.27 1.01
C ASN A 104 -9.42 14.83 1.68
N ASP A 105 -9.99 14.09 2.65
CA ASP A 105 -11.20 14.48 3.36
C ASP A 105 -10.94 15.78 4.17
N GLN A 106 -9.81 15.85 4.89
CA GLN A 106 -9.37 17.07 5.59
C GLN A 106 -9.13 18.26 4.65
N ILE A 107 -8.54 18.04 3.47
CA ILE A 107 -8.38 19.10 2.45
C ILE A 107 -9.76 19.55 1.93
N GLY A 108 -10.68 18.62 1.66
CA GLY A 108 -12.04 18.91 1.23
C GLY A 108 -12.81 19.78 2.23
N ASP A 109 -12.70 19.47 3.53
CA ASP A 109 -13.26 20.29 4.60
C ASP A 109 -12.67 21.72 4.61
N LYS A 110 -11.35 21.86 4.40
CA LYS A 110 -10.68 23.17 4.32
C LYS A 110 -11.14 23.98 3.10
N VAL A 111 -11.29 23.34 1.93
CA VAL A 111 -11.85 23.96 0.72
C VAL A 111 -13.28 24.45 0.97
N ALA A 112 -14.12 23.66 1.64
CA ALA A 112 -15.48 24.07 2.02
C ALA A 112 -15.47 25.27 2.98
N VAL A 113 -14.56 25.29 3.97
CA VAL A 113 -14.38 26.44 4.87
C VAL A 113 -13.95 27.69 4.11
N VAL A 114 -12.96 27.61 3.20
CA VAL A 114 -12.53 28.74 2.36
C VAL A 114 -13.70 29.29 1.54
N SER A 115 -14.51 28.42 0.92
CA SER A 115 -15.70 28.84 0.15
C SER A 115 -16.71 29.60 1.00
N VAL A 116 -16.96 29.18 2.24
CA VAL A 116 -17.85 29.88 3.19
C VAL A 116 -17.24 31.21 3.66
N LEU A 117 -15.92 31.29 3.84
CA LEU A 117 -15.22 32.54 4.18
C LEU A 117 -15.30 33.55 3.03
N ASP A 118 -15.12 33.11 1.78
CA ASP A 118 -15.25 33.94 0.59
C ASP A 118 -16.68 34.48 0.41
N GLU A 119 -17.71 33.64 0.57
CA GLU A 119 -19.11 34.07 0.51
C GLU A 119 -19.44 35.12 1.58
N ARG A 120 -18.94 34.93 2.81
CA ARG A 120 -19.11 35.89 3.92
C ARG A 120 -18.37 37.20 3.66
N SER A 121 -17.13 37.13 3.18
CA SER A 121 -16.31 38.29 2.85
C SER A 121 -17.01 39.15 1.78
N GLU A 122 -17.56 38.52 0.74
CA GLU A 122 -18.27 39.21 -0.33
C GLU A 122 -19.57 39.86 0.15
N LYS A 123 -20.39 39.16 0.95
CA LYS A 123 -21.60 39.75 1.57
C LYS A 123 -21.28 40.95 2.47
N GLN A 124 -20.16 40.93 3.19
CA GLN A 124 -19.72 42.05 4.01
C GLN A 124 -19.23 43.22 3.14
N LYS A 125 -18.45 42.97 2.08
CA LYS A 125 -18.03 44.01 1.11
C LYS A 125 -19.22 44.68 0.44
N GLN A 126 -20.25 43.92 0.06
CA GLN A 126 -21.50 44.46 -0.50
C GLN A 126 -22.26 45.31 0.53
N SER A 127 -22.31 44.89 1.79
CA SER A 127 -22.87 45.67 2.89
C SER A 127 -22.13 47.00 3.09
N ILE A 128 -20.78 46.97 3.13
CA ILE A 128 -19.93 48.16 3.25
C ILE A 128 -20.14 49.11 2.05
N SER A 129 -20.17 48.59 0.82
CA SER A 129 -20.45 49.37 -0.40
C SER A 129 -21.82 50.06 -0.34
N SER A 130 -22.84 49.33 0.14
CA SER A 130 -24.19 49.87 0.31
C SER A 130 -24.26 50.96 1.38
N LEU A 131 -23.50 50.80 2.48
CA LEU A 131 -23.37 51.82 3.52
C LEU A 131 -22.65 53.07 2.99
N ILE A 132 -21.51 52.93 2.29
CA ILE A 132 -20.77 54.06 1.71
C ILE A 132 -21.66 54.89 0.78
N ARG A 133 -22.45 54.23 -0.09
CA ARG A 133 -23.40 54.91 -0.97
C ARG A 133 -24.48 55.67 -0.19
N LYS A 134 -25.02 55.07 0.86
CA LYS A 134 -25.99 55.72 1.75
C LYS A 134 -25.39 56.91 2.50
N THR A 135 -24.15 56.81 2.97
CA THR A 135 -23.44 57.93 3.59
C THR A 135 -23.28 59.09 2.62
N GLN A 136 -22.92 58.84 1.36
CA GLN A 136 -22.84 59.87 0.32
C GLN A 136 -24.21 60.51 0.03
N GLU A 137 -25.27 59.70 -0.12
CA GLU A 137 -26.65 60.18 -0.28
C GLU A 137 -27.13 61.04 0.91
N ILE A 138 -26.65 60.75 2.13
CA ILE A 138 -26.99 61.51 3.34
C ILE A 138 -26.15 62.78 3.46
N ASP A 139 -24.84 62.73 3.24
CA ASP A 139 -23.95 63.90 3.38
C ASP A 139 -24.36 65.04 2.42
N ASP A 140 -24.71 64.71 1.17
CA ASP A 140 -25.11 65.71 0.15
C ASP A 140 -26.47 66.39 0.47
N ASN A 141 -27.39 65.70 1.16
CA ASN A 141 -28.73 66.23 1.46
C ASN A 141 -28.85 66.78 2.90
N SER A 142 -28.15 66.18 3.87
CA SER A 142 -28.29 66.47 5.29
C SER A 142 -27.96 67.92 5.63
N LEU A 143 -26.91 68.51 5.06
CA LEU A 143 -26.53 69.89 5.41
C LEU A 143 -27.62 70.91 5.03
N ALA A 144 -28.35 70.66 3.94
CA ALA A 144 -29.48 71.48 3.51
C ALA A 144 -30.77 71.13 4.29
N GLU A 145 -31.03 69.85 4.56
CA GLU A 145 -32.22 69.39 5.27
C GLU A 145 -32.19 69.71 6.77
N LEU A 146 -31.01 69.72 7.40
CA LEU A 146 -30.78 70.11 8.79
C LEU A 146 -30.92 71.64 9.00
N MET A 147 -30.70 72.45 7.95
CA MET A 147 -31.06 73.87 7.97
C MET A 147 -32.56 74.14 7.88
N LEU A 148 -33.32 73.22 7.25
CA LEU A 148 -34.77 73.36 7.04
C LEU A 148 -35.60 72.68 8.13
N THR A 149 -35.03 71.67 8.80
CA THR A 149 -35.73 70.86 9.80
C THR A 149 -35.22 71.21 11.19
N ASN A 150 -36.14 71.58 12.09
CA ASN A 150 -35.84 72.05 13.45
C ASN A 150 -35.44 70.89 14.42
N ARG A 151 -34.66 69.91 13.94
CA ARG A 151 -34.16 68.77 14.72
C ARG A 151 -32.93 69.17 15.53
N ASN A 152 -32.74 68.50 16.67
CA ASN A 152 -31.59 68.75 17.51
C ASN A 152 -30.31 68.22 16.85
N PHE A 153 -29.31 69.08 16.65
CA PHE A 153 -27.97 68.68 16.12
C PHE A 153 -27.38 67.44 16.83
N SER A 154 -27.66 67.27 18.12
CA SER A 154 -27.17 66.14 18.92
C SER A 154 -27.69 64.78 18.48
N GLU A 155 -28.90 64.67 17.91
CA GLU A 155 -29.44 63.39 17.42
C GLU A 155 -28.75 62.99 16.11
N PHE A 156 -28.60 63.94 15.18
CA PHE A 156 -27.89 63.72 13.91
C PHE A 156 -26.44 63.25 14.11
N PHE A 157 -25.71 63.86 15.05
CA PHE A 157 -24.34 63.44 15.35
C PHE A 157 -24.25 62.09 16.06
N ALA A 158 -25.27 61.70 16.85
CA ALA A 158 -25.31 60.37 17.47
C ALA A 158 -25.51 59.28 16.40
N ASP A 159 -26.51 59.44 15.52
CA ASP A 159 -26.76 58.52 14.40
C ASP A 159 -25.51 58.36 13.53
N PHE A 160 -24.80 59.45 13.22
CA PHE A 160 -23.60 59.43 12.39
C PHE A 160 -22.42 58.66 13.02
N GLU A 161 -22.21 58.77 14.33
CA GLU A 161 -21.14 58.05 15.02
C GLU A 161 -21.46 56.56 15.15
N ASP A 162 -22.72 56.19 15.36
CA ASP A 162 -23.19 54.79 15.31
C ASP A 162 -22.94 54.19 13.92
N TYR A 163 -23.28 54.92 12.83
CA TYR A 163 -22.96 54.50 11.46
C TYR A 163 -21.45 54.29 11.22
N ARG A 164 -20.61 55.19 11.75
CA ARG A 164 -19.14 55.04 11.67
C ARG A 164 -18.65 53.80 12.41
N THR A 165 -19.15 53.56 13.61
CA THR A 165 -18.81 52.39 14.43
C THR A 165 -19.19 51.09 13.72
N ILE A 166 -20.40 51.03 13.13
CA ILE A 166 -20.85 49.88 12.33
C ILE A 166 -19.97 49.66 11.10
N ASN A 167 -19.70 50.70 10.30
CA ASN A 167 -18.85 50.57 9.11
C ASN A 167 -17.40 50.16 9.47
N ASN A 168 -16.85 50.64 10.58
CA ASN A 168 -15.52 50.25 11.04
C ASN A 168 -15.48 48.77 11.46
N SER A 169 -16.45 48.32 12.27
CA SER A 169 -16.53 46.90 12.68
C SER A 169 -16.76 45.94 11.51
N LEU A 170 -17.51 46.36 10.47
CA LEU A 170 -17.64 45.59 9.23
C LEU A 170 -16.31 45.48 8.46
N ARG A 171 -15.54 46.56 8.37
CA ARG A 171 -14.21 46.56 7.72
C ARG A 171 -13.23 45.66 8.48
N GLU A 172 -13.21 45.76 9.79
CA GLU A 172 -12.43 44.89 10.67
C GLU A 172 -12.83 43.42 10.49
N SER A 173 -14.14 43.12 10.43
CA SER A 173 -14.59 41.75 10.16
C SER A 173 -14.16 41.22 8.79
N VAL A 174 -14.12 42.05 7.74
CA VAL A 174 -13.61 41.63 6.41
C VAL A 174 -12.12 41.31 6.48
N GLN A 175 -11.35 42.10 7.23
CA GLN A 175 -9.92 41.83 7.46
C GLN A 175 -9.72 40.51 8.22
N VAL A 176 -10.44 40.30 9.33
CA VAL A 176 -10.37 39.06 10.12
C VAL A 176 -10.76 37.84 9.27
N LEU A 177 -11.79 37.93 8.42
CA LEU A 177 -12.13 36.85 7.48
C LEU A 177 -10.99 36.56 6.48
N ALA A 178 -10.30 37.59 5.98
CA ALA A 178 -9.17 37.42 5.07
C ALA A 178 -7.94 36.79 5.75
N GLU A 179 -7.68 37.15 7.01
CA GLU A 179 -6.62 36.53 7.84
C GLU A 179 -6.93 35.06 8.09
N ILE A 180 -8.14 34.71 8.57
CA ILE A 180 -8.57 33.31 8.77
C ILE A 180 -8.50 32.51 7.46
N ARG A 181 -8.88 33.12 6.33
CA ARG A 181 -8.80 32.50 5.00
C ARG A 181 -7.36 32.14 4.63
N ARG A 182 -6.42 33.08 4.77
CA ARG A 182 -4.99 32.85 4.53
C ARG A 182 -4.44 31.73 5.41
N ASP A 183 -4.73 31.77 6.71
CA ASP A 183 -4.30 30.74 7.66
C ASP A 183 -4.88 29.35 7.29
N THR A 184 -6.09 29.31 6.73
CA THR A 184 -6.72 28.08 6.23
C THR A 184 -6.05 27.55 4.97
N GLU A 185 -5.65 28.42 4.03
CA GLU A 185 -4.89 28.06 2.83
C GLU A 185 -3.46 27.58 3.15
N GLU A 186 -2.81 28.17 4.15
CA GLU A 186 -1.50 27.72 4.66
C GLU A 186 -1.61 26.30 5.28
N GLN A 187 -2.67 26.05 6.05
CA GLN A 187 -2.98 24.69 6.55
C GLN A 187 -3.28 23.71 5.43
N MET A 188 -4.00 24.12 4.39
CA MET A 188 -4.34 23.28 3.23
C MET A 188 -3.09 22.88 2.45
N THR A 189 -2.21 23.84 2.15
CA THR A 189 -0.91 23.59 1.51
C THR A 189 -0.09 22.56 2.31
N ALA A 190 -0.04 22.69 3.63
CA ALA A 190 0.69 21.76 4.50
C ALA A 190 0.06 20.35 4.57
N LEU A 191 -1.23 20.20 4.24
CA LEU A 191 -1.89 18.88 4.09
C LEU A 191 -1.61 18.28 2.70
N GLU A 192 -1.62 19.09 1.64
CA GLU A 192 -1.26 18.68 0.28
C GLU A 192 0.19 18.18 0.20
N GLU A 193 1.14 18.84 0.86
CA GLU A 193 2.53 18.39 0.95
C GLU A 193 2.66 17.01 1.61
N LYS A 194 1.92 16.78 2.71
CA LYS A 194 1.89 15.47 3.40
C LYS A 194 1.24 14.39 2.54
N GLN A 195 0.16 14.73 1.84
CA GLN A 195 -0.52 13.82 0.94
C GLN A 195 0.40 13.38 -0.21
N LEU A 196 1.14 14.32 -0.79
CA LEU A 196 2.10 14.05 -1.85
C LEU A 196 3.24 13.16 -1.35
N GLU A 197 3.74 13.37 -0.14
CA GLU A 197 4.76 12.50 0.46
C GLU A 197 4.23 11.09 0.74
N GLU A 198 3.04 10.93 1.32
CA GLU A 198 2.42 9.61 1.51
C GLU A 198 2.20 8.89 0.17
N ALA A 199 1.81 9.62 -0.89
CA ALA A 199 1.68 9.06 -2.23
C ALA A 199 3.02 8.55 -2.80
N ARG A 200 4.12 9.30 -2.64
CA ARG A 200 5.48 8.85 -3.02
C ARG A 200 5.89 7.61 -2.23
N GLN A 201 5.71 7.62 -0.92
CA GLN A 201 6.07 6.47 -0.07
C GLN A 201 5.25 5.24 -0.40
N ARG A 202 3.97 5.39 -0.77
CA ARG A 202 3.13 4.29 -1.27
C ARG A 202 3.65 3.73 -2.59
N GLN A 203 4.00 4.58 -3.56
CA GLN A 203 4.58 4.13 -4.84
C GLN A 203 5.91 3.38 -4.66
N LEU A 204 6.79 3.89 -3.78
CA LEU A 204 8.04 3.19 -3.44
C LEU A 204 7.76 1.81 -2.83
N GLN A 205 6.75 1.70 -1.98
CA GLN A 205 6.37 0.44 -1.33
C GLN A 205 5.68 -0.54 -2.30
N GLU A 206 4.89 -0.05 -3.25
CA GLU A 206 4.34 -0.83 -4.37
C GLU A 206 5.47 -1.40 -5.25
N ALA A 207 6.50 -0.60 -5.57
CA ALA A 207 7.68 -1.06 -6.31
C ALA A 207 8.51 -2.10 -5.52
N GLN A 208 8.72 -1.88 -4.22
CA GLN A 208 9.40 -2.86 -3.36
C GLN A 208 8.62 -4.18 -3.28
N LYS A 209 7.30 -4.14 -3.20
CA LYS A 209 6.44 -5.33 -3.21
C LYS A 209 6.62 -6.14 -4.50
N ALA A 210 6.59 -5.48 -5.66
CA ALA A 210 6.77 -6.16 -6.95
C ALA A 210 8.13 -6.89 -7.06
N VAL A 211 9.20 -6.30 -6.52
CA VAL A 211 10.54 -6.93 -6.46
C VAL A 211 10.63 -8.11 -5.48
N ILE A 212 9.70 -8.22 -4.53
CA ILE A 212 9.61 -9.39 -3.63
C ILE A 212 8.76 -10.48 -4.29
N GLU A 213 7.67 -10.11 -4.97
CA GLU A 213 6.85 -11.05 -5.76
C GLU A 213 7.65 -11.69 -6.90
N GLU A 214 8.54 -10.95 -7.60
CA GLU A 214 9.47 -11.51 -8.60
C GLU A 214 10.48 -12.52 -8.02
N LYS A 215 10.67 -12.56 -6.69
CA LYS A 215 11.54 -13.55 -6.01
C LYS A 215 10.78 -14.76 -5.47
N GLU A 216 9.46 -14.74 -5.54
CA GLU A 216 8.58 -15.84 -5.15
C GLU A 216 8.33 -16.80 -6.34
N GLU A 217 8.40 -16.29 -7.58
CA GLU A 217 8.25 -17.03 -8.85
C GLU A 217 9.51 -17.81 -9.29
#